data_AF-J9UI79-F1
#
_entry.id   AF-J9UI79-F1
#
_cell.length_a   1.000
_cell.length_b   1.000
_cell.length_c   1.000
_cell.angle_alpha   90.00
_cell.angle_beta   90.00
_cell.angle_gamma   90.00
#
_symmetry.space_group_name_H-M   'P 1'
#
loop_
_entity.id
_entity.type
_entity.pdbx_description
1 polymer ?
#
loop_
_entity_poly.entity_id
_entity_poly.type
_entity_poly.pdbx_seq_one_letter_code
_entity_poly.pdbx_strand_id
1 'polypeptide(L)'
;MFGGYFEYYFGYIWILIPGILLGLWAQMKVNGAYSKYSRVENKRGITGAQTAKYILDAYGLNIPIERINGHLTDHYDPSAKVLRLSNNVYNGTDVAALGIAAHEVGHAIQHDRSYAPLTLRNSFYPLCAIGNQFGPMLVLIGIVIGGVGSISQYLMMGGIILFSFAVLFSLITLPVEFDASNRAIKILDKGGFLDSEELYGARKVLNAAALTYVAAAVTAVLSLLRLLMLANRRRD
;
A
#
# COMPACT_ATOMS: atom_id res chain seq x y z
N MET A 1 -40.29 -2.71 -1.44
CA MET A 1 -39.24 -3.14 -2.39
C MET A 1 -37.83 -2.68 -2.01
N PHE A 2 -37.58 -1.42 -1.64
CA PHE A 2 -36.22 -0.96 -1.27
C PHE A 2 -35.60 -1.66 -0.04
N GLY A 3 -36.40 -2.04 0.96
CA GLY A 3 -35.90 -2.70 2.18
C GLY A 3 -35.21 -4.05 1.93
N GLY A 4 -35.71 -4.87 1.00
CA GLY A 4 -35.12 -6.18 0.69
C GLY A 4 -33.79 -6.08 -0.08
N TYR A 5 -33.66 -5.10 -0.98
CA TYR A 5 -32.39 -4.83 -1.68
C TYR A 5 -31.33 -4.27 -0.73
N PHE A 6 -31.74 -3.45 0.24
CA PHE A 6 -30.87 -2.92 1.26
C PHE A 6 -30.37 -4.05 2.18
N GLU A 7 -31.26 -4.88 2.71
CA GLU A 7 -30.89 -6.03 3.55
C GLU A 7 -29.98 -7.03 2.82
N TYR A 8 -30.23 -7.28 1.54
CA TYR A 8 -29.35 -8.08 0.70
C TYR A 8 -27.99 -7.40 0.48
N TYR A 9 -27.97 -6.11 0.14
CA TYR A 9 -26.73 -5.36 -0.09
C TYR A 9 -25.89 -5.23 1.18
N PHE A 10 -26.48 -5.18 2.37
CA PHE A 10 -25.76 -5.18 3.65
C PHE A 10 -25.53 -6.59 4.22
N GLY A 11 -26.02 -7.62 3.53
CA GLY A 11 -25.78 -9.02 3.85
C GLY A 11 -24.29 -9.30 4.00
N TYR A 12 -23.94 -10.07 5.04
CA TYR A 12 -22.57 -10.50 5.32
C TYR A 12 -21.55 -9.37 5.55
N ILE A 13 -21.99 -8.11 5.78
CA ILE A 13 -21.07 -6.99 6.01
C ILE A 13 -20.19 -7.18 7.25
N TRP A 14 -20.67 -7.96 8.22
CA TRP A 14 -19.92 -8.33 9.42
C TRP A 14 -18.61 -9.07 9.11
N ILE A 15 -18.49 -9.74 7.95
CA ILE A 15 -17.26 -10.38 7.48
C ILE A 15 -16.14 -9.34 7.25
N LEU A 16 -16.48 -8.08 6.98
CA LEU A 16 -15.49 -7.01 6.76
C LEU A 16 -14.94 -6.44 8.07
N ILE A 17 -15.63 -6.65 9.20
CA ILE A 17 -15.27 -6.06 10.50
C ILE A 17 -13.82 -6.37 10.89
N PRO A 18 -13.30 -7.61 10.80
CA PRO A 18 -11.90 -7.88 11.13
C PRO A 18 -10.91 -7.09 10.26
N GLY A 19 -11.17 -6.95 8.96
CA GLY A 19 -10.32 -6.18 8.06
C GLY A 19 -10.33 -4.68 8.38
N ILE A 20 -11.51 -4.12 8.66
CA ILE A 20 -11.67 -2.72 9.07
C ILE A 20 -10.94 -2.46 10.38
N LEU A 21 -11.14 -3.31 11.39
CA LEU A 21 -10.46 -3.18 12.69
C LEU A 21 -8.94 -3.28 12.54
N LEU A 22 -8.45 -4.20 11.70
CA LEU A 22 -7.03 -4.34 11.40
C LEU A 22 -6.49 -3.09 10.72
N GLY A 23 -7.22 -2.49 9.78
CA GLY A 23 -6.84 -1.25 9.10
C GLY A 23 -6.77 -0.05 10.04
N LEU A 24 -7.76 0.11 10.92
CA LEU A 24 -7.76 1.15 11.94
C LEU A 24 -6.58 1.00 12.89
N TRP A 25 -6.34 -0.23 13.38
CA TRP A 25 -5.20 -0.51 14.24
C TRP A 25 -3.85 -0.28 13.54
N ALA A 26 -3.73 -0.67 12.28
CA ALA A 26 -2.53 -0.42 11.47
C ALA A 26 -2.27 1.08 11.32
N GLN A 27 -3.30 1.87 11.02
CA GLN A 27 -3.17 3.33 10.91
C GLN A 27 -2.76 3.96 12.25
N MET A 28 -3.34 3.51 13.37
CA MET A 28 -2.92 3.96 14.70
C MET A 28 -1.45 3.64 14.98
N LYS A 29 -0.97 2.45 14.56
CA LYS A 29 0.43 2.06 14.68
C LYS A 29 1.34 2.95 13.83
N VAL A 30 0.97 3.26 12.59
CA VAL A 30 1.73 4.17 11.70
C VAL A 30 1.85 5.53 12.35
N ASN A 31 0.72 6.14 12.72
CA ASN A 31 0.69 7.48 13.31
C ASN A 31 1.51 7.53 14.61
N GLY A 32 1.39 6.52 15.46
CA GLY A 32 2.14 6.43 16.71
C GLY A 32 3.64 6.25 16.50
N ALA A 33 4.05 5.34 15.60
CA ALA A 33 5.46 5.11 15.28
C ALA A 33 6.10 6.33 14.62
N TYR A 34 5.45 6.89 13.59
CA TYR A 34 5.92 8.08 12.90
C TYR A 34 6.05 9.26 13.86
N SER A 35 4.99 9.58 14.62
CA SER A 35 5.02 10.68 15.60
C SER A 35 6.16 10.53 16.61
N LYS A 36 6.40 9.31 17.11
CA LYS A 36 7.49 9.05 18.05
C LYS A 36 8.86 9.25 17.41
N TYR A 37 9.11 8.64 16.26
CA TYR A 37 10.45 8.61 15.66
C TYR A 37 10.76 9.81 14.76
N SER A 38 9.76 10.61 14.41
CA SER A 38 9.96 11.93 13.79
C SER A 38 10.42 13.02 14.77
N ARG A 39 10.54 12.68 16.06
CA ARG A 39 11.11 13.55 17.11
C ARG A 39 12.49 13.08 17.58
N VAL A 40 12.99 11.98 17.02
CA VAL A 40 14.29 11.43 17.36
C VAL A 40 15.22 11.81 16.23
N GLU A 41 16.03 12.84 16.47
CA GLU A 41 17.08 13.27 15.53
C GLU A 41 18.12 12.16 15.34
N ASN A 42 18.62 12.02 14.10
CA ASN A 42 19.70 11.10 13.82
C ASN A 42 21.04 11.72 14.25
N LYS A 43 21.92 10.91 14.84
CA LYS A 43 23.22 11.31 15.38
C LYS A 43 24.18 11.84 14.31
N ARG A 44 23.95 11.49 13.04
CA ARG A 44 24.76 11.97 11.91
C ARG A 44 24.32 13.35 11.41
N GLY A 45 23.16 13.85 11.83
CA GLY A 45 22.62 15.14 11.42
C GLY A 45 22.37 15.26 9.91
N ILE A 46 22.24 14.13 9.19
CA ILE A 46 22.00 14.12 7.75
C ILE A 46 20.51 14.13 7.45
N THR A 47 20.10 14.69 6.32
CA THR A 47 18.68 14.72 5.94
C THR A 47 18.23 13.43 5.24
N GLY A 48 16.93 13.21 5.13
CA GLY A 48 16.38 12.15 4.28
C GLY A 48 16.80 12.28 2.81
N ALA A 49 16.83 13.51 2.25
CA ALA A 49 17.31 13.72 0.88
C ALA A 49 18.81 13.38 0.70
N GLN A 50 19.65 13.77 1.67
CA GLN A 50 21.07 13.39 1.65
C GLN A 50 21.23 11.88 1.75
N THR A 51 20.50 11.23 2.66
CA THR A 51 20.50 9.78 2.83
C THR A 51 20.10 9.08 1.54
N ALA A 52 19.01 9.50 0.91
CA ALA A 52 18.59 8.97 -0.38
C ALA A 52 19.67 9.15 -1.45
N LYS A 53 20.28 10.33 -1.54
CA LYS A 53 21.35 10.61 -2.51
C LYS A 53 22.56 9.69 -2.30
N TYR A 54 23.03 9.55 -1.06
CA TYR A 54 24.14 8.66 -0.72
C TYR A 54 23.85 7.20 -1.10
N ILE A 55 22.62 6.72 -0.84
CA ILE A 55 22.25 5.35 -1.18
C ILE A 55 22.17 5.19 -2.71
N LEU A 56 21.53 6.10 -3.42
CA LEU A 56 21.44 6.06 -4.88
C LEU A 56 22.83 6.03 -5.52
N ASP A 57 23.74 6.91 -5.08
CA ASP A 57 25.11 6.99 -5.58
C ASP A 57 25.89 5.69 -5.27
N ALA A 58 25.72 5.12 -4.08
CA ALA A 58 26.35 3.84 -3.71
C ALA A 58 25.87 2.65 -4.55
N TYR A 59 24.67 2.73 -5.13
CA TYR A 59 24.12 1.72 -6.04
C TYR A 59 24.30 2.09 -7.52
N GLY A 60 24.98 3.20 -7.84
CA GLY A 60 25.20 3.66 -9.21
C GLY A 60 23.93 4.17 -9.91
N LEU A 61 22.90 4.57 -9.15
CA LEU A 61 21.62 5.02 -9.66
C LEU A 61 21.58 6.53 -9.77
N ASN A 62 21.48 7.07 -10.99
CA ASN A 62 21.33 8.50 -11.22
C ASN A 62 19.84 8.90 -11.29
N ILE A 63 19.18 8.88 -10.14
CA ILE A 63 17.76 9.22 -9.99
C ILE A 63 17.64 10.59 -9.32
N PRO A 64 16.94 11.58 -9.92
CA PRO A 64 16.71 12.87 -9.28
C PRO A 64 15.82 12.73 -8.05
N ILE A 65 16.07 13.56 -7.05
CA ILE A 65 15.29 13.64 -5.81
C ILE A 65 14.54 14.97 -5.82
N GLU A 66 13.21 14.90 -5.83
CA GLU A 66 12.32 16.05 -5.82
C GLU A 66 11.63 16.20 -4.47
N ARG A 67 11.42 17.45 -4.08
CA ARG A 67 10.61 17.78 -2.91
C ARG A 67 9.16 17.98 -3.34
N ILE A 68 8.24 17.33 -2.63
CA ILE A 68 6.79 17.48 -2.84
C ILE A 68 6.08 17.97 -1.57
N ASN A 69 4.90 18.53 -1.78
CA ASN A 69 4.01 18.95 -0.70
C ASN A 69 3.24 17.73 -0.13
N GLY A 70 2.73 17.89 1.09
CA GLY A 70 1.99 16.86 1.82
C GLY A 70 2.80 16.22 2.95
N HIS A 71 2.17 15.26 3.61
CA HIS A 71 2.74 14.47 4.70
C HIS A 71 2.60 12.99 4.37
N LEU A 72 3.69 12.22 4.47
CA LEU A 72 3.72 10.80 4.13
C LEU A 72 3.24 10.52 2.70
N THR A 73 3.59 11.42 1.78
CA THR A 73 3.30 11.32 0.33
C THR A 73 4.52 10.86 -0.47
N ASP A 74 5.58 10.47 0.24
CA ASP A 74 6.85 9.99 -0.29
C ASP A 74 6.62 8.78 -1.20
N HIS A 75 7.23 8.82 -2.39
CA HIS A 75 7.16 7.71 -3.34
C HIS A 75 8.30 7.76 -4.36
N TYR A 76 8.75 6.60 -4.80
CA TYR A 76 9.48 6.46 -6.07
C TYR A 76 8.51 6.35 -7.25
N ASP A 77 8.72 7.15 -8.29
CA ASP A 77 7.98 7.09 -9.56
C ASP A 77 8.79 6.34 -10.61
N PRO A 78 8.41 5.10 -10.99
CA PRO A 78 9.14 4.31 -11.98
C PRO A 78 9.00 4.86 -13.41
N SER A 79 7.93 5.61 -13.71
CA SER A 79 7.69 6.15 -15.05
C SER A 79 8.58 7.36 -15.32
N ALA A 80 8.61 8.29 -14.36
CA ALA A 80 9.48 9.47 -14.43
C ALA A 80 10.92 9.17 -13.99
N LYS A 81 11.15 8.01 -13.35
CA LYS A 81 12.40 7.63 -12.68
C LYS A 81 12.88 8.70 -11.71
N VAL A 82 11.98 9.17 -10.85
CA VAL A 82 12.24 10.23 -9.87
C VAL A 82 11.87 9.76 -8.47
N LEU A 83 12.68 10.12 -7.48
CA LEU A 83 12.35 9.94 -6.07
C LEU A 83 11.67 11.20 -5.54
N ARG A 84 10.43 11.11 -5.07
CA ARG A 84 9.70 12.25 -4.51
C ARG A 84 9.57 12.11 -3.02
N LEU A 85 10.12 13.08 -2.29
CA LEU A 85 10.06 13.10 -0.83
C LEU A 85 9.23 14.29 -0.35
N SER A 86 8.33 14.03 0.60
CA SER A 86 7.56 15.05 1.29
C SER A 86 8.50 16.02 2.00
N ASN A 87 8.08 17.27 2.20
CA ASN A 87 8.93 18.29 2.83
C ASN A 87 9.57 17.81 4.15
N ASN A 88 8.78 17.14 4.99
CA ASN A 88 9.23 16.64 6.29
C ASN A 88 10.32 15.58 6.16
N VAL A 89 10.26 14.73 5.13
CA VAL A 89 11.27 13.68 4.91
C VAL A 89 12.48 14.24 4.17
N TYR A 90 12.26 15.10 3.17
CA TYR A 90 13.33 15.69 2.36
C TYR A 90 14.33 16.46 3.23
N ASN A 91 13.82 17.32 4.13
CA ASN A 91 14.64 18.15 5.02
C ASN A 91 14.81 17.55 6.42
N GLY A 92 14.03 16.53 6.78
CA GLY A 92 14.05 15.93 8.10
C GLY A 92 15.37 15.25 8.40
N THR A 93 15.90 15.55 9.57
CA THR A 93 17.10 14.93 10.17
C THR A 93 16.71 13.89 11.22
N ASP A 94 15.46 13.42 11.24
CA ASP A 94 14.99 12.43 12.18
C ASP A 94 15.05 10.99 11.65
N VAL A 95 14.93 10.02 12.56
CA VAL A 95 14.98 8.59 12.27
C VAL A 95 13.87 8.14 11.32
N ALA A 96 12.68 8.74 11.40
CA ALA A 96 11.58 8.39 10.49
C ALA A 96 11.87 8.87 9.07
N ALA A 97 12.38 10.09 8.90
CA ALA A 97 12.78 10.65 7.61
C ALA A 97 13.83 9.77 6.92
N LEU A 98 14.88 9.34 7.64
CA LEU A 98 15.90 8.45 7.10
C LEU A 98 15.33 7.08 6.70
N GLY A 99 14.47 6.52 7.55
CA GLY A 99 13.77 5.26 7.28
C GLY A 99 12.93 5.31 6.00
N ILE A 100 12.09 6.34 5.86
CA ILE A 100 11.19 6.53 4.72
C ILE A 100 11.99 6.79 3.44
N ALA A 101 12.97 7.69 3.48
CA ALA A 101 13.81 7.97 2.32
C ALA A 101 14.55 6.71 1.82
N ALA A 102 15.08 5.89 2.73
CA ALA A 102 15.72 4.63 2.38
C ALA A 102 14.73 3.57 1.84
N HIS A 103 13.48 3.57 2.30
CA HIS A 103 12.40 2.72 1.76
C HIS A 103 12.08 3.08 0.31
N GLU A 104 11.94 4.36 0.01
CA GLU A 104 11.68 4.81 -1.36
C GLU A 104 12.85 4.51 -2.30
N VAL A 105 14.10 4.65 -1.82
CA VAL A 105 15.27 4.17 -2.59
C VAL A 105 15.26 2.65 -2.72
N GLY A 106 14.69 1.92 -1.77
CA GLY A 106 14.42 0.49 -1.89
C GLY A 106 13.58 0.16 -3.12
N HIS A 107 12.52 0.92 -3.40
CA HIS A 107 11.73 0.78 -4.63
C HIS A 107 12.51 1.13 -5.89
N ALA A 108 13.36 2.16 -5.85
CA ALA A 108 14.25 2.48 -6.96
C ALA A 108 15.22 1.33 -7.28
N ILE A 109 15.80 0.69 -6.25
CA ILE A 109 16.69 -0.47 -6.41
C ILE A 109 15.92 -1.69 -6.93
N GLN A 110 14.70 -1.92 -6.45
CA GLN A 110 13.83 -2.99 -6.98
C GLN A 110 13.55 -2.79 -8.47
N HIS A 111 13.28 -1.55 -8.89
CA HIS A 111 13.01 -1.21 -10.28
C HIS A 111 14.24 -1.42 -11.16
N ASP A 112 15.40 -0.91 -10.75
CA ASP A 112 16.67 -1.10 -11.46
C ASP A 112 17.02 -2.59 -11.65
N ARG A 113 16.78 -3.40 -10.61
CA ARG A 113 17.08 -4.84 -10.63
C ARG A 113 15.98 -5.71 -11.21
N SER A 114 14.93 -5.12 -11.79
CA SER A 114 13.78 -5.87 -12.35
C SER A 114 13.19 -6.88 -11.37
N TYR A 115 13.00 -6.46 -10.11
CA TYR A 115 12.46 -7.33 -9.07
C TYR A 115 11.07 -7.83 -9.48
N ALA A 116 10.94 -9.14 -9.71
CA ALA A 116 9.78 -9.72 -10.37
C ALA A 116 8.43 -9.34 -9.75
N PRO A 117 8.24 -9.33 -8.41
CA PRO A 117 7.00 -8.86 -7.79
C PRO A 117 6.67 -7.39 -8.11
N LEU A 118 7.67 -6.51 -8.21
CA LEU A 118 7.46 -5.12 -8.60
C LEU A 118 7.05 -5.01 -10.07
N THR A 119 7.71 -5.76 -10.96
CA THR A 119 7.34 -5.81 -12.39
C THR A 119 5.90 -6.29 -12.56
N LEU A 120 5.50 -7.33 -11.83
CA LEU A 120 4.12 -7.82 -11.80
C LEU A 120 3.16 -6.77 -11.24
N ARG A 121 3.48 -6.13 -10.12
CA ARG A 121 2.65 -5.05 -9.56
C ARG A 121 2.38 -3.97 -10.61
N ASN A 122 3.43 -3.52 -11.30
CA ASN A 122 3.33 -2.45 -12.28
C ASN A 122 2.51 -2.85 -13.51
N SER A 123 2.62 -4.10 -13.98
CA SER A 123 1.82 -4.58 -15.11
C SER A 123 0.32 -4.71 -14.78
N PHE A 124 -0.02 -5.03 -13.52
CA PHE A 124 -1.40 -5.17 -13.08
C PHE A 124 -2.05 -3.83 -12.69
N TYR A 125 -1.28 -2.80 -12.36
CA TYR A 125 -1.80 -1.51 -11.87
C TYR A 125 -2.98 -0.93 -12.69
N PRO A 126 -2.95 -0.89 -14.05
CA PRO A 126 -4.07 -0.37 -14.84
C PRO A 126 -5.36 -1.17 -14.68
N LEU A 127 -5.27 -2.50 -14.61
CA LEU A 127 -6.41 -3.39 -14.42
C LEU A 127 -7.03 -3.21 -13.03
N CYS A 128 -6.21 -2.92 -12.04
CA CYS A 128 -6.63 -2.79 -10.65
C CYS A 128 -7.25 -1.44 -10.35
N ALA A 129 -6.78 -0.36 -10.99
CA ALA A 129 -7.45 0.94 -10.94
C ALA A 129 -8.90 0.83 -11.43
N ILE A 130 -9.11 0.09 -12.53
CA ILE A 130 -10.44 -0.22 -13.06
C ILE A 130 -11.22 -1.10 -12.07
N GLY A 131 -10.62 -2.17 -11.55
CA GLY A 131 -11.27 -3.09 -10.62
C GLY A 131 -11.73 -2.43 -9.31
N ASN A 132 -10.91 -1.54 -8.74
CA ASN A 132 -11.23 -0.83 -7.49
C ASN A 132 -12.32 0.23 -7.68
N GLN A 133 -12.32 0.95 -8.81
CA GLN A 133 -13.30 1.98 -9.12
C GLN A 133 -14.64 1.41 -9.61
N PHE A 134 -14.61 0.47 -10.55
CA PHE A 134 -15.80 -0.04 -11.21
C PHE A 134 -16.33 -1.35 -10.61
N GLY A 135 -15.51 -2.15 -9.92
CA GLY A 135 -15.93 -3.43 -9.34
C GLY A 135 -17.08 -3.28 -8.34
N PRO A 136 -16.94 -2.46 -7.27
CA PRO A 136 -18.03 -2.21 -6.32
C PRO A 136 -19.26 -1.58 -6.97
N MET A 137 -19.06 -0.70 -7.96
CA MET A 137 -20.14 -0.04 -8.70
C MET A 137 -20.95 -1.04 -9.54
N LEU A 138 -20.28 -1.95 -10.26
CA LEU A 138 -20.92 -2.97 -11.09
C LEU A 138 -21.67 -4.01 -10.24
N VAL A 139 -21.12 -4.39 -9.08
CA VAL A 139 -21.83 -5.22 -8.11
C VAL A 139 -23.09 -4.50 -7.62
N LEU A 140 -22.99 -3.24 -7.21
CA LEU A 140 -24.13 -2.45 -6.73
C LEU A 140 -25.21 -2.34 -7.82
N ILE A 141 -24.83 -2.05 -9.07
CA ILE A 141 -25.73 -2.00 -10.22
C ILE A 141 -26.41 -3.36 -10.42
N GLY A 142 -25.65 -4.47 -10.37
CA GLY A 142 -26.21 -5.82 -10.48
C GLY A 142 -27.19 -6.16 -9.35
N ILE A 143 -26.99 -5.60 -8.16
CA ILE A 143 -27.90 -5.75 -7.01
C ILE A 143 -29.17 -4.92 -7.20
N VAL A 144 -29.04 -3.65 -7.58
CA VAL A 144 -30.15 -2.69 -7.75
C VAL A 144 -31.04 -3.05 -8.94
N ILE A 145 -30.45 -3.52 -10.06
CA ILE A 145 -31.19 -3.98 -11.24
C ILE A 145 -31.76 -5.40 -11.02
N GLY A 146 -31.69 -5.95 -9.81
CA GLY A 146 -32.01 -7.33 -9.44
C GLY A 146 -33.38 -7.92 -9.85
N GLY A 147 -34.24 -7.16 -10.52
CA GLY A 147 -35.46 -7.63 -11.18
C GLY A 147 -35.33 -7.96 -12.68
N VAL A 148 -34.19 -7.74 -13.34
CA VAL A 148 -34.02 -7.92 -14.80
C VAL A 148 -33.20 -9.18 -15.14
N GLY A 149 -33.66 -10.35 -14.70
CA GLY A 149 -33.21 -11.67 -15.16
C GLY A 149 -31.69 -11.89 -15.22
N SER A 150 -31.23 -12.60 -16.25
CA SER A 150 -29.85 -13.07 -16.45
C SER A 150 -28.80 -11.94 -16.53
N ILE A 151 -29.21 -10.73 -16.92
CA ILE A 151 -28.32 -9.56 -17.05
C ILE A 151 -27.75 -9.17 -15.69
N SER A 152 -28.58 -9.23 -14.64
CA SER A 152 -28.14 -8.92 -13.26
C SER A 152 -27.05 -9.87 -12.76
N GLN A 153 -27.08 -11.14 -13.18
CA GLN A 153 -26.09 -12.16 -12.82
C GLN A 153 -24.78 -11.97 -13.59
N TYR A 154 -24.83 -11.65 -14.88
CA TYR A 154 -23.64 -11.35 -15.66
C TYR A 154 -22.91 -10.09 -15.16
N LEU A 155 -23.65 -9.03 -14.81
CA LEU A 155 -23.08 -7.80 -14.24
C LEU A 155 -22.40 -8.06 -12.89
N MET A 156 -23.04 -8.84 -12.02
CA MET A 156 -22.48 -9.19 -10.71
C MET A 156 -21.23 -10.07 -10.84
N MET A 157 -21.23 -11.08 -11.72
CA MET A 157 -20.06 -11.93 -11.97
C MET A 157 -18.91 -11.14 -12.60
N GLY A 158 -19.22 -10.26 -13.57
CA GLY A 158 -18.24 -9.34 -14.15
C GLY A 158 -17.62 -8.42 -13.09
N GLY A 159 -18.44 -7.88 -12.19
CA GLY A 159 -17.97 -7.10 -11.04
C GLY A 159 -17.07 -7.88 -10.09
N ILE A 160 -17.38 -9.15 -9.81
CA ILE A 160 -16.55 -10.04 -8.99
C ILE A 160 -15.20 -10.32 -9.66
N ILE A 161 -15.19 -10.63 -10.96
CA ILE A 161 -13.96 -10.84 -11.72
C ILE A 161 -13.10 -9.58 -11.70
N LEU A 162 -13.70 -8.40 -11.95
CA LEU A 162 -12.99 -7.13 -11.88
C LEU A 162 -12.42 -6.86 -10.48
N PHE A 163 -13.19 -7.14 -9.43
CA PHE A 163 -12.72 -6.98 -8.06
C PHE A 163 -11.62 -7.99 -7.68
N SER A 164 -11.62 -9.19 -8.26
CA SER A 164 -10.56 -10.18 -8.03
C SER A 164 -9.17 -9.69 -8.47
N PHE A 165 -9.09 -8.84 -9.50
CA PHE A 165 -7.84 -8.17 -9.87
C PHE A 165 -7.37 -7.19 -8.79
N ALA A 166 -8.27 -6.49 -8.11
CA ALA A 166 -7.91 -5.63 -6.99
C ALA A 166 -7.35 -6.46 -5.81
N VAL A 167 -7.94 -7.63 -5.50
CA VAL A 167 -7.40 -8.56 -4.50
C VAL A 167 -6.01 -9.05 -4.88
N LEU A 168 -5.83 -9.51 -6.12
CA LEU A 168 -4.55 -9.99 -6.63
C LEU A 168 -3.47 -8.90 -6.51
N PHE A 169 -3.80 -7.66 -6.82
CA PHE A 169 -2.89 -6.53 -6.68
C PHE A 169 -2.48 -6.27 -5.24
N SER A 170 -3.41 -6.30 -4.29
CA SER A 170 -3.08 -6.17 -2.87
C SER A 170 -2.10 -7.28 -2.44
N LEU A 171 -2.31 -8.52 -2.91
CA LEU A 171 -1.42 -9.65 -2.60
C LEU A 171 -0.04 -9.52 -3.24
N ILE A 172 0.07 -9.07 -4.50
CA ILE A 172 1.35 -8.84 -5.18
C ILE A 172 2.10 -7.64 -4.57
N THR A 173 1.38 -6.64 -4.04
CA THR A 173 1.99 -5.46 -3.42
C THR A 173 2.69 -5.81 -2.10
N LEU A 174 2.17 -6.74 -1.32
CA LEU A 174 2.79 -7.16 -0.04
C LEU A 174 4.29 -7.50 -0.13
N PRO A 175 4.73 -8.46 -0.97
CA PRO A 175 6.15 -8.81 -1.06
C PRO A 175 7.02 -7.65 -1.59
N VAL A 176 6.45 -6.71 -2.34
CA VAL A 176 7.16 -5.50 -2.81
C VAL A 176 7.48 -4.59 -1.63
N GLU A 177 6.48 -4.28 -0.81
CA GLU A 177 6.62 -3.37 0.33
C GLU A 177 7.50 -3.97 1.43
N PHE A 178 7.35 -5.27 1.74
CA PHE A 178 8.22 -5.94 2.71
C PHE A 178 9.68 -6.01 2.24
N ASP A 179 9.93 -6.28 0.96
CA ASP A 179 11.30 -6.33 0.43
C ASP A 179 11.94 -4.92 0.43
N ALA A 180 11.19 -3.87 0.06
CA ALA A 180 11.68 -2.49 0.12
C ALA A 180 12.05 -2.08 1.55
N SER A 181 11.19 -2.35 2.53
CA SER A 181 11.47 -2.09 3.95
C SER A 181 12.68 -2.88 4.47
N ASN A 182 12.81 -4.15 4.08
CA ASN A 182 13.95 -4.97 4.47
C ASN A 182 15.28 -4.48 3.86
N ARG A 183 15.25 -4.00 2.61
CA ARG A 183 16.42 -3.37 1.96
C ARG A 183 16.79 -2.08 2.67
N ALA A 184 15.82 -1.21 2.93
CA ALA A 184 16.03 0.06 3.62
C ALA A 184 16.77 -0.13 4.94
N ILE A 185 16.28 -1.04 5.80
CA ILE A 185 16.93 -1.31 7.09
C ILE A 185 18.34 -1.88 6.90
N LYS A 186 18.56 -2.81 5.98
CA LYS A 186 19.90 -3.37 5.72
C LYS A 186 20.88 -2.33 5.18
N ILE A 187 20.40 -1.39 4.36
CA ILE A 187 21.22 -0.33 3.78
C ILE A 187 21.58 0.70 4.85
N LEU A 188 20.60 1.11 5.66
CA LEU A 188 20.82 2.04 6.76
C LEU A 188 21.83 1.49 7.79
N ASP A 189 21.73 0.19 8.09
CA ASP A 189 22.66 -0.55 8.95
C ASP A 189 24.08 -0.56 8.36
N LYS A 190 24.23 -1.14 7.16
CA LYS A 190 25.54 -1.36 6.54
C LYS A 190 26.25 -0.07 6.14
N GLY A 191 25.50 0.97 5.78
CA GLY A 191 26.05 2.29 5.46
C GLY A 191 26.36 3.13 6.71
N GLY A 192 26.09 2.59 7.90
CA GLY A 192 26.28 3.29 9.17
C GLY A 192 25.49 4.60 9.23
N PHE A 193 24.32 4.67 8.58
CA PHE A 193 23.48 5.86 8.57
C PHE A 193 22.79 6.06 9.92
N LEU A 194 22.41 4.95 10.55
CA LEU A 194 21.76 4.90 11.85
C LEU A 194 22.51 3.91 12.76
N ASP A 195 22.57 4.22 14.05
CA ASP A 195 23.03 3.29 15.06
C ASP A 195 21.96 2.23 15.43
N SER A 196 22.27 1.36 16.39
CA SER A 196 21.36 0.27 16.77
C SER A 196 20.00 0.73 17.33
N GLU A 197 19.96 1.84 18.08
CA GLU A 197 18.73 2.37 18.67
C GLU A 197 17.89 3.09 17.63
N GLU A 198 18.54 3.89 16.79
CA GLU A 198 17.91 4.59 15.66
C GLU A 198 17.36 3.60 14.64
N LEU A 199 18.12 2.55 14.32
CA LEU A 199 17.70 1.52 13.37
C LEU A 199 16.50 0.71 13.88
N TYR A 200 16.40 0.50 15.19
CA TYR A 200 15.19 -0.05 15.80
C TYR A 200 13.99 0.89 15.58
N GLY A 201 14.20 2.20 15.72
CA GLY A 201 13.18 3.21 15.44
C GLY A 201 12.70 3.20 13.98
N ALA A 202 13.64 3.23 13.03
CA ALA A 202 13.33 3.14 11.60
C ALA A 202 12.55 1.86 11.28
N ARG A 203 12.96 0.71 11.84
CA ARG A 203 12.25 -0.56 11.67
C ARG A 203 10.82 -0.51 12.22
N LYS A 204 10.58 0.18 13.32
CA LYS A 204 9.22 0.35 13.86
C LYS A 204 8.33 1.19 12.93
N VAL A 205 8.86 2.25 12.33
CA VAL A 205 8.14 3.07 11.35
C VAL A 205 7.79 2.23 10.12
N LEU A 206 8.78 1.57 9.51
CA LEU A 206 8.58 0.79 8.29
C LEU A 206 7.67 -0.43 8.51
N ASN A 207 7.81 -1.15 9.63
CA ASN A 207 6.92 -2.26 9.95
C ASN A 207 5.48 -1.80 10.23
N ALA A 208 5.30 -0.62 10.83
CA ALA A 208 3.97 -0.06 11.02
C ALA A 208 3.33 0.30 9.67
N ALA A 209 4.11 0.87 8.74
CA ALA A 209 3.64 1.14 7.38
C ALA A 209 3.30 -0.15 6.63
N ALA A 210 4.16 -1.18 6.69
CA ALA A 210 3.91 -2.48 6.06
C ALA A 210 2.59 -3.13 6.51
N LEU A 211 2.19 -2.91 7.76
CA LEU A 211 0.95 -3.44 8.32
C LEU A 211 -0.31 -2.86 7.63
N THR A 212 -0.26 -1.65 7.09
CA THR A 212 -1.40 -1.07 6.35
C THR A 212 -1.67 -1.82 5.05
N TYR A 213 -0.60 -2.28 4.37
CA TYR A 213 -0.72 -3.14 3.20
C TYR A 213 -1.30 -4.52 3.56
N VAL A 214 -0.89 -5.09 4.71
CA VAL A 214 -1.48 -6.34 5.24
C VAL A 214 -2.98 -6.15 5.50
N ALA A 215 -3.36 -5.05 6.15
CA ALA A 215 -4.75 -4.73 6.40
C ALA A 215 -5.57 -4.56 5.12
N ALA A 216 -5.00 -3.88 4.12
CA ALA A 216 -5.62 -3.71 2.81
C ALA A 216 -5.84 -5.07 2.11
N ALA A 217 -4.85 -5.95 2.12
CA ALA A 217 -4.96 -7.28 1.53
C ALA A 217 -6.03 -8.14 2.23
N VAL A 218 -6.04 -8.16 3.57
CA VAL A 218 -7.07 -8.88 4.35
C VAL A 218 -8.45 -8.35 4.02
N THR A 219 -8.62 -7.02 4.00
CA THR A 219 -9.92 -6.39 3.70
C THR A 219 -10.36 -6.68 2.27
N ALA A 220 -9.45 -6.69 1.29
CA ALA A 220 -9.75 -7.01 -0.09
C ALA A 220 -10.21 -8.48 -0.23
N VAL A 221 -9.52 -9.42 0.41
CA VAL A 221 -9.91 -10.85 0.42
C VAL A 221 -11.28 -11.05 1.08
N LEU A 222 -11.51 -10.45 2.26
CA LEU A 222 -12.81 -10.53 2.95
C LEU A 222 -13.95 -9.91 2.11
N SER A 223 -13.66 -8.83 1.39
CA SER A 223 -14.61 -8.22 0.46
C SER A 223 -14.96 -9.15 -0.70
N LEU A 224 -13.97 -9.82 -1.29
CA LEU A 224 -14.23 -10.78 -2.37
C LEU A 224 -15.03 -11.98 -1.87
N LEU A 225 -14.68 -12.53 -0.71
CA LEU A 225 -15.44 -13.61 -0.08
C LEU A 225 -16.90 -13.21 0.14
N ARG A 226 -17.13 -12.01 0.67
CA ARG A 226 -18.46 -11.45 0.84
C ARG A 226 -19.23 -11.35 -0.49
N LEU A 227 -18.59 -10.86 -1.55
CA LEU A 227 -19.20 -10.77 -2.87
C LEU A 227 -19.59 -12.15 -3.44
N LEU A 228 -18.73 -13.16 -3.25
CA LEU A 228 -19.01 -14.54 -3.65
C LEU A 228 -20.19 -15.13 -2.87
N MET A 229 -20.27 -14.88 -1.56
CA MET A 229 -21.40 -15.32 -0.74
C MET A 229 -22.72 -14.67 -1.16
N LEU A 230 -22.71 -13.37 -1.45
CA LEU A 230 -23.87 -12.67 -2.00
C LEU A 230 -24.28 -13.27 -3.34
N ALA A 231 -23.32 -13.51 -4.24
CA ALA A 231 -23.61 -14.09 -5.54
C ALA A 231 -24.22 -15.50 -5.46
N ASN A 232 -23.79 -16.31 -4.49
CA ASN A 232 -24.33 -17.65 -4.31
C ASN A 232 -25.76 -17.65 -3.75
N ARG A 233 -26.06 -16.77 -2.79
CA ARG A 233 -27.41 -16.61 -2.21
C ARG A 233 -28.49 -16.25 -3.25
N ARG A 234 -28.10 -15.73 -4.41
CA ARG A 234 -29.01 -15.37 -5.51
C ARG A 234 -29.36 -16.54 -6.44
N ARG A 235 -28.60 -17.64 -6.38
CA ARG A 235 -28.79 -18.83 -7.22
C ARG A 235 -29.74 -19.85 -6.59
N ASP A 236 -29.94 -19.74 -5.28
CA ASP A 236 -30.91 -20.50 -4.49
C ASP A 236 -32.22 -19.69 -4.34
#